data_AF-A0AAW0WZD3-F1
#
_entry.id   AF-A0AAW0WZD3-F1
#
_cell.length_a   1.000
_cell.length_b   1.000
_cell.length_c   1.000
_cell.angle_alpha   90.00
_cell.angle_beta   90.00
_cell.angle_gamma   90.00
#
_symmetry.space_group_name_H-M   'P 1'
#
loop_
_entity.id
_entity.type
_entity.pdbx_description
1 polymer ?
#
loop_
_entity_poly.entity_id
_entity_poly.type
_entity_poly.pdbx_seq_one_letter_code
_entity_poly.pdbx_strand_id
1 'polypeptide(L)'
;AVSFLIDTWEGHLTPQEAASIADRASRGRDAHTIRAAARLALSCLPHAHALNPNEIQRAIIQCKEQSDTMLESACLAVEGAAKGGGVYPEVLFSVARRWYEIYETRTRHQARHQARTGGGQHAVVDPPFVDP
;
A
#
# COMPACT_ATOMS: atom_id res chain seq x y z
N ALA A 1 -0.78 -22.75 2.24
CA ALA A 1 -2.18 -22.76 2.74
C ALA A 1 -2.86 -21.41 2.51
N VAL A 2 -2.43 -20.31 3.13
CA VAL A 2 -3.08 -18.97 3.01
C VAL A 2 -3.20 -18.49 1.56
N SER A 3 -2.21 -18.77 0.71
CA SER A 3 -2.28 -18.34 -0.70
C SER A 3 -3.42 -18.98 -1.50
N PHE A 4 -3.94 -20.15 -1.10
CA PHE A 4 -5.09 -20.78 -1.75
C PHE A 4 -6.38 -20.01 -1.44
N LEU A 5 -6.49 -19.46 -0.23
CA LEU A 5 -7.69 -18.72 0.19
C LEU A 5 -7.90 -17.45 -0.62
N ILE A 6 -6.86 -16.86 -1.20
CA ILE A 6 -6.96 -15.61 -1.97
C ILE A 6 -8.02 -15.75 -3.09
N ASP A 7 -8.06 -16.91 -3.75
CA ASP A 7 -8.92 -17.14 -4.92
C ASP A 7 -10.24 -17.87 -4.56
N THR A 8 -10.34 -18.40 -3.34
CA THR A 8 -11.45 -19.31 -2.98
C THR A 8 -12.18 -18.93 -1.70
N TRP A 9 -11.81 -17.85 -1.01
CA TRP A 9 -12.51 -17.49 0.23
C TRP A 9 -13.95 -17.04 -0.07
N GLU A 10 -14.18 -16.39 -1.21
CA GLU A 10 -15.52 -15.99 -1.65
C GLU A 10 -16.38 -17.24 -1.93
N GLY A 11 -17.52 -17.34 -1.22
CA GLY A 11 -18.41 -18.50 -1.28
C GLY A 11 -18.18 -19.55 -0.20
N HIS A 12 -17.07 -19.47 0.55
CA HIS A 12 -16.73 -20.39 1.64
C HIS A 12 -16.59 -19.71 3.00
N LEU A 13 -16.18 -18.44 3.00
CA LEU A 13 -15.95 -17.63 4.19
C LEU A 13 -16.67 -16.29 4.05
N THR A 14 -17.08 -15.74 5.19
CA THR A 14 -17.44 -14.33 5.27
C THR A 14 -16.20 -13.44 5.13
N PRO A 15 -16.35 -12.18 4.66
CA PRO A 15 -15.23 -11.24 4.59
C PRO A 15 -14.51 -11.06 5.94
N GLN A 16 -15.24 -11.08 7.05
CA GLN A 16 -14.70 -10.96 8.41
C GLN A 16 -13.84 -12.18 8.78
N GLU A 17 -14.27 -13.39 8.44
CA GLU A 17 -13.50 -14.62 8.68
C GLU A 17 -12.20 -14.63 7.86
N ALA A 18 -12.26 -14.23 6.59
CA ALA A 18 -11.09 -14.12 5.73
C ALA A 18 -10.09 -13.08 6.25
N ALA A 19 -10.57 -11.90 6.64
CA ALA A 19 -9.76 -10.85 7.25
C ALA A 19 -9.10 -11.31 8.57
N SER A 20 -9.83 -12.05 9.41
CA SER A 20 -9.30 -12.63 10.65
C SER A 20 -8.22 -13.69 10.40
N ILE A 21 -8.36 -14.50 9.35
CA ILE A 21 -7.31 -15.45 8.94
C ILE A 21 -6.07 -14.70 8.42
N ALA A 22 -6.25 -13.70 7.55
CA ALA A 22 -5.16 -12.87 7.06
C ALA A 22 -4.39 -12.24 8.21
N ASP A 23 -5.11 -11.64 9.16
CA ASP A 23 -4.51 -11.00 10.33
C ASP A 23 -3.76 -11.98 11.26
N ARG A 24 -4.25 -13.21 11.42
CA ARG A 24 -3.51 -14.25 12.14
C ARG A 24 -2.25 -14.66 11.39
N ALA A 25 -2.32 -14.80 10.07
CA ALA A 25 -1.22 -15.22 9.22
C ALA A 25 -0.12 -14.15 9.08
N SER A 26 -0.47 -12.85 9.14
CA SER A 26 0.49 -11.75 9.04
C SER A 26 1.46 -11.67 10.23
N ARG A 27 1.13 -12.31 11.36
CA ARG A 27 2.01 -12.44 12.54
C ARG A 27 3.02 -13.59 12.45
N GLY A 28 3.05 -14.30 11.32
CA GLY A 28 4.03 -15.35 11.05
C GLY A 28 5.46 -14.81 10.94
N ARG A 29 6.43 -15.72 10.80
CA ARG A 29 7.85 -15.37 10.58
C ARG A 29 8.28 -15.45 9.11
N ASP A 30 7.50 -16.15 8.30
CA ASP A 30 7.82 -16.38 6.90
C ASP A 30 7.31 -15.24 6.01
N ALA A 31 8.22 -14.61 5.27
CA ALA A 31 7.92 -13.47 4.40
C ALA A 31 6.91 -13.84 3.30
N HIS A 32 6.94 -15.08 2.79
CA HIS A 32 5.97 -15.53 1.79
C HIS A 32 4.56 -15.61 2.38
N THR A 33 4.44 -16.14 3.60
CA THR A 33 3.19 -16.21 4.36
C THR A 33 2.65 -14.81 4.70
N ILE A 34 3.50 -13.89 5.16
CA ILE A 34 3.10 -12.49 5.44
C ILE A 34 2.60 -11.82 4.16
N ARG A 35 3.29 -12.00 3.03
CA ARG A 35 2.84 -11.45 1.74
C ARG A 35 1.51 -12.06 1.28
N ALA A 36 1.33 -13.37 1.48
CA ALA A 36 0.06 -14.03 1.17
C ALA A 36 -1.08 -13.53 2.07
N ALA A 37 -0.80 -13.29 3.35
CA ALA A 37 -1.74 -12.68 4.29
C ALA A 37 -2.16 -11.28 3.85
N ALA A 38 -1.22 -10.42 3.47
CA ALA A 38 -1.53 -9.08 2.97
C ALA A 38 -2.36 -9.13 1.68
N ARG A 39 -2.09 -10.07 0.76
CA ARG A 39 -2.93 -10.27 -0.44
C ARG A 39 -4.35 -10.71 -0.08
N LEU A 40 -4.51 -11.61 0.89
CA LEU A 40 -5.83 -12.02 1.39
C LEU A 40 -6.55 -10.86 2.10
N ALA A 41 -5.84 -10.04 2.86
CA ALA A 41 -6.41 -8.85 3.49
C ALA A 41 -6.87 -7.84 2.43
N LEU A 42 -6.07 -7.63 1.37
CA LEU A 42 -6.41 -6.78 0.23
C LEU A 42 -7.68 -7.26 -0.49
N SER A 43 -7.83 -8.57 -0.72
CA SER A 43 -9.03 -9.12 -1.39
C SER A 43 -10.30 -8.95 -0.56
N CYS A 44 -10.21 -8.70 0.76
CA CYS A 44 -11.36 -8.41 1.60
C CYS A 44 -11.82 -6.94 1.50
N LEU A 45 -10.95 -6.01 1.06
CA LEU A 45 -11.25 -4.57 1.06
C LEU A 45 -12.37 -4.11 0.11
N PRO A 46 -12.63 -4.73 -1.05
CA PRO A 46 -13.84 -4.46 -1.84
C PRO A 46 -15.14 -4.69 -1.06
N HIS A 47 -15.10 -5.50 0.00
CA HIS A 47 -16.20 -5.81 0.91
C HIS A 47 -16.14 -4.98 2.20
N ALA A 48 -15.49 -3.81 2.18
CA ALA A 48 -15.28 -2.99 3.39
C ALA A 48 -16.58 -2.63 4.15
N HIS A 49 -17.73 -2.57 3.48
CA HIS A 49 -19.02 -2.34 4.14
C HIS A 49 -19.44 -3.47 5.10
N ALA A 50 -18.89 -4.68 4.93
CA ALA A 50 -19.11 -5.82 5.81
C ALA A 50 -18.10 -5.86 6.98
N LEU A 51 -16.97 -5.14 6.88
CA LEU A 51 -15.90 -5.15 7.86
C LEU A 51 -16.09 -4.03 8.89
N ASN A 52 -15.59 -4.23 10.11
CA ASN A 52 -15.51 -3.15 11.08
C ASN A 52 -14.30 -2.23 10.79
N PRO A 53 -14.26 -0.99 11.33
CA PRO A 53 -13.17 -0.05 11.06
C PRO A 53 -11.78 -0.61 11.38
N ASN A 54 -11.65 -1.38 12.46
CA ASN A 54 -10.36 -1.94 12.88
C ASN A 54 -9.84 -2.99 11.89
N GLU A 55 -10.72 -3.84 11.37
CA GLU A 55 -10.37 -4.84 10.35
C GLU A 55 -9.87 -4.18 9.07
N ILE A 56 -10.57 -3.13 8.62
CA ILE A 56 -10.18 -2.36 7.44
C ILE A 56 -8.82 -1.67 7.66
N GLN A 57 -8.63 -1.02 8.81
CA GLN A 57 -7.35 -0.37 9.12
C GLN A 57 -6.19 -1.36 9.14
N ARG A 58 -6.39 -2.55 9.73
CA ARG A 58 -5.36 -3.60 9.77
C ARG A 58 -5.03 -4.10 8.37
N ALA A 59 -6.02 -4.30 7.51
CA ALA A 59 -5.81 -4.70 6.12
C ALA A 59 -5.02 -3.64 5.34
N ILE A 60 -5.34 -2.35 5.50
CA ILE A 60 -4.59 -1.24 4.89
C ILE A 60 -3.14 -1.21 5.39
N ILE A 61 -2.91 -1.40 6.71
CA ILE A 61 -1.56 -1.44 7.29
C ILE A 61 -0.75 -2.61 6.71
N GLN A 62 -1.34 -3.80 6.63
CA GLN A 62 -0.67 -4.96 6.02
C GLN A 62 -0.29 -4.70 4.56
N CYS A 63 -1.15 -4.02 3.79
CA CYS A 63 -0.84 -3.62 2.41
C CYS A 63 0.33 -2.62 2.34
N LYS A 64 0.32 -1.61 3.24
CA LYS A 64 1.40 -0.63 3.36
C LYS A 64 2.75 -1.27 3.65
N GLU A 65 2.78 -2.26 4.54
CA GLU A 65 4.02 -2.97 4.90
C GLU A 65 4.60 -3.79 3.73
N GLN A 66 3.80 -4.13 2.71
CA GLN A 66 4.29 -4.85 1.53
C GLN A 66 4.84 -3.92 0.46
N SER A 67 4.11 -2.87 0.06
CA SER A 67 4.56 -1.88 -0.91
C SER A 67 3.59 -0.71 -1.04
N ASP A 68 4.09 0.43 -1.51
CA ASP A 68 3.26 1.59 -1.89
C ASP A 68 2.20 1.20 -2.94
N THR A 69 2.56 0.36 -3.91
CA THR A 69 1.61 -0.13 -4.92
C THR A 69 0.46 -0.95 -4.33
N MET A 70 0.74 -1.73 -3.29
CA MET A 70 -0.29 -2.51 -2.60
C MET A 70 -1.14 -1.62 -1.70
N LEU A 71 -0.55 -0.60 -1.07
CA LEU A 71 -1.29 0.44 -0.34
C LEU A 71 -2.24 1.23 -1.25
N GLU A 72 -1.81 1.61 -2.45
CA GLU A 72 -2.66 2.28 -3.43
C GLU A 72 -3.85 1.40 -3.84
N SER A 73 -3.58 0.12 -4.09
CA SER A 73 -4.61 -0.87 -4.41
C SER A 73 -5.63 -1.01 -3.26
N ALA A 74 -5.15 -1.01 -2.01
CA ALA A 74 -6.01 -1.04 -0.83
C ALA A 74 -6.90 0.21 -0.71
N CYS A 75 -6.33 1.40 -0.93
CA CYS A 75 -7.07 2.66 -0.91
C CYS A 75 -8.18 2.68 -1.98
N LEU A 76 -7.83 2.30 -3.22
CA LEU A 76 -8.79 2.22 -4.33
C LEU A 76 -9.92 1.21 -4.07
N ALA A 77 -9.61 0.06 -3.47
CA ALA A 77 -10.61 -0.95 -3.13
C ALA A 77 -11.63 -0.42 -2.11
N VAL A 78 -11.15 0.26 -1.05
CA VAL A 78 -12.02 0.86 -0.03
C VAL A 78 -12.86 2.00 -0.61
N GLU A 79 -12.29 2.86 -1.44
CA GLU A 79 -13.02 3.92 -2.15
C GLU A 79 -14.09 3.35 -3.09
N GLY A 80 -13.76 2.26 -3.79
CA GLY A 80 -14.70 1.51 -4.61
C GLY A 80 -15.90 1.02 -3.80
N ALA A 81 -15.63 0.37 -2.66
CA ALA A 81 -16.67 -0.10 -1.73
C ALA A 81 -17.51 1.06 -1.18
N ALA A 82 -16.89 2.21 -0.88
CA ALA A 82 -17.56 3.37 -0.30
C ALA A 82 -18.56 4.05 -1.25
N LYS A 83 -18.42 3.89 -2.57
CA LYS A 83 -19.38 4.43 -3.55
C LYS A 83 -20.79 3.86 -3.36
N GLY A 84 -20.91 2.65 -2.83
CA GLY A 84 -22.20 2.02 -2.48
C GLY A 84 -22.76 2.44 -1.13
N GLY A 85 -22.06 3.28 -0.37
CA GLY A 85 -22.37 3.58 1.03
C GLY A 85 -21.94 2.46 2.00
N GLY A 86 -22.23 2.62 3.28
CA GLY A 86 -21.97 1.60 4.32
C GLY A 86 -20.53 1.51 4.83
N VAL A 87 -19.57 2.19 4.20
CA VAL A 87 -18.21 2.33 4.73
C VAL A 87 -18.16 3.48 5.73
N TYR A 88 -17.58 3.21 6.90
CA TYR A 88 -17.45 4.15 8.01
C TYR A 88 -16.67 5.44 7.62
N PRO A 89 -17.16 6.64 7.96
CA PRO A 89 -16.47 7.90 7.65
C PRO A 89 -15.03 7.98 8.15
N GLU A 90 -14.74 7.46 9.35
CA GLU A 90 -13.39 7.40 9.93
C GLU A 90 -12.41 6.59 9.07
N VAL A 91 -12.91 5.57 8.36
CA VAL A 91 -12.11 4.77 7.43
C VAL A 91 -11.76 5.64 6.22
N LEU A 92 -12.70 6.41 5.68
CA LEU A 92 -12.46 7.32 4.55
C LEU A 92 -11.43 8.39 4.88
N PHE A 93 -11.52 8.99 6.07
CA PHE A 93 -10.50 9.92 6.55
C PHE A 93 -9.12 9.26 6.66
N SER A 94 -9.06 8.00 7.06
CA SER A 94 -7.81 7.26 7.14
C SER A 94 -7.23 6.96 5.75
N VAL A 95 -8.07 6.59 4.78
CA VAL A 95 -7.67 6.41 3.37
C VAL A 95 -7.12 7.71 2.78
N ALA A 96 -7.81 8.83 3.01
CA ALA A 96 -7.34 10.15 2.56
C ALA A 96 -5.94 10.49 3.12
N ARG A 97 -5.68 10.17 4.39
CA ARG A 97 -4.34 10.34 4.98
C ARG A 97 -3.29 9.45 4.31
N ARG A 98 -3.63 8.22 3.91
CA ARG A 98 -2.68 7.34 3.20
C ARG A 98 -2.34 7.85 1.81
N TRP A 99 -3.31 8.38 1.09
CA TRP A 99 -3.04 9.08 -0.17
C TRP A 99 -2.09 10.26 0.00
N TYR A 100 -2.30 11.06 1.06
CA TYR A 100 -1.41 12.17 1.38
C TYR A 100 0.02 11.69 1.68
N GLU A 101 0.19 10.61 2.44
CA GLU A 101 1.51 9.99 2.71
C GLU A 101 2.22 9.53 1.42
N ILE A 102 1.49 8.90 0.50
CA ILE A 102 2.02 8.48 -0.80
C ILE A 102 2.47 9.70 -1.60
N TYR A 103 1.66 10.76 -1.63
CA TYR A 103 1.98 12.01 -2.31
C TYR A 103 3.26 12.65 -1.75
N GLU A 104 3.39 12.77 -0.42
CA GLU A 104 4.59 13.32 0.20
C GLU A 104 5.84 12.51 -0.15
N THR A 105 5.73 11.18 -0.10
CA THR A 105 6.85 10.27 -0.42
C THR A 105 7.30 10.44 -1.87
N ARG A 106 6.36 10.45 -2.82
CA ARG A 106 6.63 10.67 -4.25
C ARG A 106 7.25 12.05 -4.51
N THR A 107 6.73 13.09 -3.87
CA THR A 107 7.24 14.46 -4.00
C THR A 107 8.69 14.57 -3.49
N ARG A 108 8.99 13.97 -2.33
CA ARG A 108 10.35 13.91 -1.78
C ARG A 108 11.31 13.13 -2.69
N HIS A 109 10.85 12.02 -3.27
CA HIS A 109 11.65 11.24 -4.20
C HIS A 109 11.94 12.04 -5.48
N GLN A 110 10.94 12.72 -6.04
CA GLN A 110 11.09 13.54 -7.24
C GLN A 110 12.09 14.70 -7.01
N ALA A 111 12.01 15.39 -5.88
CA ALA A 111 12.97 16.45 -5.52
C ALA A 111 14.41 15.93 -5.43
N ARG A 112 14.62 14.74 -4.85
CA ARG A 112 15.94 14.08 -4.81
C ARG A 112 16.45 13.70 -6.19
N HIS A 113 15.57 13.19 -7.06
CA HIS A 113 15.94 12.86 -8.43
C HIS A 113 16.37 14.12 -9.21
N GLN A 114 15.64 15.22 -9.07
CA GLN A 114 15.98 16.50 -9.70
C GLN A 114 17.31 17.08 -9.21
N ALA A 115 17.59 17.00 -7.91
CA ALA A 115 18.87 17.44 -7.34
C ALA A 115 20.06 16.61 -7.89
N ARG A 116 19.87 15.30 -8.09
CA ARG A 116 20.89 14.41 -8.67
C ARG A 116 21.13 14.68 -10.16
N THR A 117 20.10 15.02 -10.93
CA THR A 117 20.22 15.26 -12.37
C THR A 117 20.63 16.70 -12.69
N GLY A 118 20.33 17.67 -11.82
CA GLY A 118 20.67 19.08 -12.00
C GLY A 118 22.10 19.47 -11.59
N GLY A 119 22.79 18.64 -10.79
CA GLY A 119 24.15 18.93 -10.31
C GLY A 119 25.30 18.49 -11.21
N GLY A 120 25.03 17.92 -12.40
CA GLY A 120 26.05 17.32 -13.28
C GLY A 120 26.50 18.15 -14.48
N GLN A 121 26.09 19.42 -14.60
CA GLN A 121 26.40 20.27 -15.76
C GLN A 121 26.98 21.64 -15.35
N HIS A 122 28.02 21.64 -14.52
CA HIS A 122 28.95 22.77 -14.46
C HIS A 122 30.28 22.30 -13.86
N ALA A 123 31.38 22.80 -14.43
CA ALA A 123 32.78 22.54 -14.03
C ALA A 123 33.46 21.29 -14.63
N VAL A 124 33.70 21.29 -15.94
CA VAL A 124 35.06 21.05 -16.46
C VAL A 124 35.26 21.97 -17.66
N VAL A 125 35.85 23.14 -17.44
CA VAL A 125 36.48 23.92 -18.51
C VAL A 125 37.93 23.99 -18.12
N ASP A 126 38.73 23.08 -18.66
CA ASP A 126 40.19 23.10 -18.51
C ASP A 126 40.73 24.40 -19.14
N PRO A 127 41.59 25.17 -18.46
CA PRO A 127 42.32 26.24 -19.11
C PRO A 127 43.40 25.62 -20.04
N PRO A 128 43.61 26.17 -21.25
CA PRO A 128 44.67 25.67 -22.11
C PRO A 128 46.03 26.02 -21.51
N PHE A 129 46.82 24.98 -21.30
CA PHE A 129 48.22 24.98 -20.96
C PHE A 129 49.02 25.82 -21.98
N VAL A 130 49.71 26.87 -21.51
CA VAL A 130 50.73 27.58 -22.28
C VAL A 130 52.06 27.33 -21.59
N ASP A 131 52.88 26.51 -22.22
CA ASP A 131 54.26 26.19 -21.85
C ASP A 131 55.22 27.34 -22.25
N PRO A 132 56.45 27.37 -21.71
CA PRO A 132 57.17 28.57 -21.26
C PRO A 132 57.81 29.48 -22.33
#